data_AF-A0A1G7WQD4-F1
#
_entry.id   AF-A0A1G7WQD4-F1
#
_cell.length_a   1.000
_cell.length_b   1.000
_cell.length_c   1.000
_cell.angle_alpha   90.00
_cell.angle_beta   90.00
_cell.angle_gamma   90.00
#
_symmetry.space_group_name_H-M   'P 1'
#
loop_
_entity.id
_entity.type
_entity.pdbx_description
1 polymer ?
#
loop_
_entity_poly.entity_id
_entity_poly.type
_entity_poly.pdbx_seq_one_letter_code
_entity_poly.pdbx_strand_id
1 'polypeptide(L)'
;MTELEYFFEGENGISAVYQLICFGAGEPWKIVLDGELIGCMEKWQGTWRQQSGDELNEDLLIGITKHIDAQYFNCLPKEICSRWPNLVEKVVLRSDTAYMIICKEGISFKSFQRIFSRFVPGLLKDEWAVNFQVFNHDFSDDFSLRAKPLVYKKESFGWEEVNR
;
A
#
# COMPACT_ATOMS: atom_id res chain seq x y z
N MET A 1 2.10 1.15 11.16
CA MET A 1 1.10 0.10 11.41
C MET A 1 0.11 0.10 10.27
N THR A 2 -0.19 -1.09 9.76
CA THR A 2 -1.21 -1.39 8.75
C THR A 2 -2.14 -2.43 9.35
N GLU A 3 -3.44 -2.24 9.15
CA GLU A 3 -4.48 -3.15 9.64
C GLU A 3 -5.44 -3.47 8.50
N LEU A 4 -5.80 -4.76 8.36
CA LEU A 4 -6.77 -5.24 7.38
C LEU A 4 -7.77 -6.17 8.06
N GLU A 5 -8.99 -6.20 7.53
CA GLU A 5 -10.00 -7.20 7.88
C GLU A 5 -10.11 -8.22 6.75
N TYR A 6 -9.95 -9.50 7.09
CA TYR A 6 -10.14 -10.60 6.16
C TYR A 6 -11.36 -11.44 6.54
N PHE A 7 -12.34 -11.45 5.65
CA PHE A 7 -13.56 -12.24 5.77
C PHE A 7 -13.30 -13.62 5.17
N PHE A 8 -13.38 -14.64 6.00
CA PHE A 8 -13.23 -16.04 5.59
C PHE A 8 -14.57 -16.74 5.69
N GLU A 9 -15.01 -17.36 4.59
CA GLU A 9 -16.17 -18.24 4.55
C GLU A 9 -15.67 -19.67 4.46
N GLY A 10 -15.79 -20.42 5.57
CA GLY A 10 -15.44 -21.84 5.60
C GLY A 10 -16.50 -22.70 4.91
N GLU A 11 -16.13 -23.91 4.50
CA GLU A 11 -17.00 -24.86 3.78
C GLU A 11 -18.31 -25.18 4.52
N ASN A 12 -18.33 -25.03 5.85
CA ASN A 12 -19.49 -25.29 6.70
C ASN A 12 -20.46 -24.09 6.80
N GLY A 13 -20.25 -23.03 6.02
CA GLY A 13 -21.02 -21.79 6.10
C GLY A 13 -20.70 -20.92 7.33
N ILE A 14 -19.62 -21.25 8.04
CA ILE A 14 -19.12 -20.44 9.17
C ILE A 14 -18.28 -19.30 8.58
N SER A 15 -18.75 -18.08 8.79
CA SER A 15 -18.00 -16.86 8.48
C SER A 15 -17.20 -16.41 9.70
N ALA A 16 -15.90 -16.17 9.53
CA ALA A 16 -15.04 -15.57 10.55
C ALA A 16 -14.35 -14.31 10.00
N VAL A 17 -14.12 -13.34 10.87
CA VAL A 17 -13.40 -12.10 10.53
C VAL A 17 -12.05 -12.12 11.22
N TYR A 18 -10.99 -12.16 10.43
CA TYR A 18 -9.62 -12.11 10.91
C TYR A 18 -9.09 -10.69 10.83
N GLN A 19 -8.45 -10.22 11.90
CA GLN A 19 -7.70 -8.97 11.91
C GLN A 19 -6.24 -9.28 11.53
N LEU A 20 -5.77 -8.65 10.47
CA LEU A 20 -4.40 -8.78 9.98
C LEU A 20 -3.64 -7.51 10.31
N ILE A 21 -2.64 -7.60 11.19
CA ILE A 21 -1.94 -6.43 11.72
C ILE A 21 -0.45 -6.52 11.40
N CYS A 22 0.11 -5.49 10.77
CA CYS A 22 1.54 -5.32 10.57
C CYS A 22 2.00 -4.03 11.25
N PHE A 23 2.90 -4.12 12.24
CA PHE A 23 3.31 -2.94 13.00
C PHE A 23 4.29 -2.04 12.22
N GLY A 24 5.19 -2.64 11.43
CA GLY A 24 6.17 -1.94 10.63
C GLY A 24 6.54 -2.63 9.32
N ALA A 25 7.15 -1.87 8.40
CA ALA A 25 7.57 -2.39 7.12
C ALA A 25 8.66 -3.46 7.26
N GLY A 26 8.41 -4.65 6.69
CA GLY A 26 9.28 -5.80 6.81
C GLY A 26 9.09 -6.59 8.10
N GLU A 27 8.14 -6.20 8.96
CA GLU A 27 7.77 -7.01 10.12
C GLU A 27 6.73 -8.09 9.75
N PRO A 28 6.68 -9.21 10.49
CA PRO A 28 5.65 -10.21 10.31
C PRO A 28 4.24 -9.65 10.53
N TRP A 29 3.31 -10.09 9.72
CA TRP A 29 1.88 -9.92 9.92
C TRP A 29 1.39 -10.78 11.07
N LYS A 30 0.59 -10.21 11.96
CA LYS A 30 -0.14 -10.88 13.03
C LYS A 30 -1.53 -11.23 12.51
N ILE A 31 -1.98 -12.45 12.78
CA ILE A 31 -3.33 -12.90 12.49
C ILE A 31 -4.06 -13.04 13.81
N VAL A 32 -5.11 -12.25 13.98
CA VAL A 32 -5.91 -12.18 15.19
C VAL A 32 -7.34 -12.59 14.88
N LEU A 33 -7.94 -13.42 15.74
CA LEU A 33 -9.34 -13.82 15.68
C LEU A 33 -9.95 -13.62 17.06
N ASP A 34 -11.10 -12.93 17.14
CA ASP A 34 -11.79 -12.65 18.41
C ASP A 34 -10.89 -12.04 19.50
N GLY A 35 -9.89 -11.25 19.10
CA GLY A 35 -8.91 -10.61 19.99
C GLY A 35 -7.72 -11.50 20.39
N GLU A 36 -7.69 -12.76 19.98
CA GLU A 36 -6.60 -13.70 20.25
C GLU A 36 -5.61 -13.79 19.07
N LEU A 37 -4.31 -13.77 19.37
CA LEU A 37 -3.26 -13.96 18.38
C LEU A 37 -3.18 -15.44 17.98
N ILE A 38 -3.63 -15.77 16.77
CA ILE A 38 -3.65 -17.14 16.25
C ILE A 38 -2.33 -17.50 15.57
N GLY A 39 -1.65 -16.51 14.95
CA GLY A 39 -0.39 -16.78 14.26
C GLY A 39 0.32 -15.56 13.72
N CYS A 40 1.53 -15.80 13.21
CA CYS A 40 2.35 -14.78 12.57
C CYS A 40 2.81 -15.25 11.20
N MET A 41 2.86 -14.35 10.21
CA MET A 41 3.28 -14.64 8.85
C MET A 41 4.27 -13.62 8.33
N GLU A 42 5.25 -14.07 7.55
CA GLU A 42 6.20 -13.19 6.87
C GLU A 42 6.32 -13.58 5.40
N LYS A 43 6.54 -12.59 4.54
CA LYS A 43 6.89 -12.82 3.14
C LYS A 43 8.41 -12.78 2.97
N TRP A 44 9.04 -13.95 2.92
CA TRP A 44 10.48 -14.09 2.69
C TRP A 44 10.76 -14.46 1.23
N GLN A 45 11.58 -13.66 0.54
CA GLN A 45 11.96 -13.87 -0.87
C GLN A 45 10.77 -14.09 -1.82
N GLY A 46 9.65 -13.41 -1.55
CA GLY A 46 8.44 -13.50 -2.37
C GLY A 46 7.48 -14.63 -1.97
N THR A 47 7.88 -15.49 -1.03
CA THR A 47 7.04 -16.60 -0.53
C THR A 47 6.56 -16.32 0.88
N TRP A 48 5.25 -16.44 1.09
CA TRP A 48 4.66 -16.35 2.42
C TRP A 48 4.96 -17.59 3.25
N ARG A 49 5.30 -17.39 4.52
CA ARG A 49 5.57 -18.45 5.48
C ARG A 49 4.94 -18.10 6.82
N GLN A 50 4.29 -19.07 7.45
CA GLN A 50 3.90 -18.97 8.85
C GLN A 50 5.16 -19.11 9.72
N GLN A 51 5.35 -18.18 10.63
CA GLN A 51 6.48 -18.17 11.57
C GLN A 51 6.12 -18.80 12.92
N SER A 52 4.87 -18.63 13.36
CA SER A 52 4.40 -19.11 14.65
C SER A 52 2.87 -19.23 14.69
N GLY A 53 2.36 -19.87 15.74
CA GLY A 53 0.95 -20.16 15.92
C GLY A 53 0.59 -21.59 15.57
N ASP A 54 -0.68 -21.93 15.76
CA ASP A 54 -1.23 -23.20 15.32
C ASP A 54 -1.25 -23.27 13.80
N GLU A 55 -1.10 -24.47 13.24
CA GLU A 55 -1.11 -24.67 11.79
C GLU A 55 -2.43 -24.17 11.21
N LEU A 56 -2.35 -23.11 10.41
CA LEU A 56 -3.51 -22.54 9.76
C LEU A 56 -3.96 -23.49 8.63
N ASN A 57 -5.27 -23.66 8.50
CA ASN A 57 -5.84 -24.33 7.34
C ASN A 57 -5.30 -23.72 6.04
N GLU A 58 -4.97 -24.56 5.05
CA GLU A 58 -4.33 -24.14 3.81
C GLU A 58 -5.16 -23.11 3.02
N ASP A 59 -6.49 -23.26 2.96
CA ASP A 59 -7.37 -22.32 2.28
C ASP A 59 -7.39 -20.95 2.97
N LEU A 60 -7.39 -20.93 4.31
CA LEU A 60 -7.28 -19.71 5.10
C LEU A 60 -5.94 -19.01 4.84
N LEU A 61 -4.84 -19.77 4.84
CA LEU A 61 -3.50 -19.26 4.58
C LEU A 61 -3.40 -18.65 3.17
N ILE A 62 -3.88 -19.37 2.16
CA ILE A 62 -3.92 -18.90 0.77
C ILE A 62 -4.81 -17.66 0.64
N GLY A 63 -5.95 -17.65 1.32
CA GLY A 63 -6.89 -16.55 1.35
C GLY A 63 -6.29 -15.27 1.93
N ILE A 64 -5.72 -15.36 3.14
CA ILE A 64 -5.05 -14.26 3.83
C ILE A 64 -3.90 -13.70 2.98
N THR A 65 -3.03 -14.56 2.46
CA THR A 65 -1.85 -14.12 1.70
C THR A 65 -2.22 -13.42 0.39
N LYS A 66 -3.22 -13.94 -0.33
CA LYS A 66 -3.78 -13.28 -1.51
C LYS A 66 -4.42 -11.95 -1.14
N HIS A 67 -5.16 -11.89 -0.04
CA HIS A 67 -5.82 -10.67 0.42
C HIS A 67 -4.79 -9.58 0.77
N ILE A 68 -3.71 -9.92 1.48
CA ILE A 68 -2.61 -8.98 1.77
C ILE A 68 -1.94 -8.55 0.46
N ASP A 69 -1.59 -9.48 -0.42
CA ASP A 69 -0.88 -9.15 -1.67
C ASP A 69 -1.70 -8.30 -2.64
N ALA A 70 -3.03 -8.42 -2.60
CA ALA A 70 -3.94 -7.63 -3.42
C ALA A 70 -4.06 -6.17 -2.98
N GLN A 71 -3.60 -5.82 -1.78
CA GLN A 71 -3.72 -4.46 -1.28
C GLN A 71 -2.89 -3.48 -2.11
N TYR A 72 -3.53 -2.38 -2.52
CA TYR A 72 -2.90 -1.42 -3.43
C TYR A 72 -1.64 -0.78 -2.84
N PHE A 73 -1.57 -0.63 -1.51
CA PHE A 73 -0.39 -0.10 -0.86
C PHE A 73 0.89 -0.95 -1.05
N ASN A 74 0.76 -2.24 -1.38
CA ASN A 74 1.88 -3.12 -1.74
C ASN A 74 2.37 -2.89 -3.18
N CYS A 75 1.51 -2.36 -4.06
CA CYS A 75 1.81 -2.11 -5.47
C CYS A 75 2.36 -0.69 -5.70
N LEU A 76 1.88 0.30 -4.95
CA LEU A 76 2.26 1.71 -5.13
C LEU A 76 3.78 1.98 -5.12
N PRO A 77 4.61 1.35 -4.25
CA PRO A 77 6.07 1.52 -4.31
C PRO A 77 6.66 1.15 -5.67
N LYS A 78 6.21 0.02 -6.24
CA LYS A 78 6.65 -0.43 -7.57
C LYS A 78 6.16 0.52 -8.66
N GLU A 79 4.90 0.94 -8.60
CA GLU A 79 4.34 1.88 -9.58
C GLU A 79 5.09 3.22 -9.59
N ILE A 80 5.44 3.77 -8.41
CA ILE A 80 6.24 5.01 -8.31
C ILE A 80 7.64 4.81 -8.90
N CYS A 81 8.34 3.73 -8.56
CA CYS A 81 9.66 3.42 -9.14
C CYS A 81 9.58 3.26 -10.67
N SER A 82 8.55 2.59 -11.19
CA SER A 82 8.34 2.41 -12.63
C SER A 82 7.97 3.69 -13.35
N ARG A 83 7.26 4.62 -12.69
CA ARG A 83 6.87 5.91 -13.28
C ARG A 83 8.05 6.88 -13.40
N TRP A 84 9.00 6.82 -12.46
CA TRP A 84 10.16 7.71 -12.39
C TRP A 84 11.49 6.96 -12.20
N PRO A 85 11.86 6.03 -13.10
CA PRO A 85 13.01 5.14 -12.91
C PRO A 85 14.36 5.87 -12.91
N ASN A 86 14.42 7.07 -13.50
CA ASN A 86 15.61 7.90 -13.55
C ASN A 86 15.67 8.95 -12.42
N LEU A 87 14.62 9.06 -11.60
CA LEU A 87 14.53 10.07 -10.54
C LEU A 87 14.41 9.46 -9.15
N VAL A 88 13.74 8.31 -9.03
CA VAL A 88 13.50 7.61 -7.76
C VAL A 88 14.45 6.43 -7.65
N GLU A 89 15.17 6.36 -6.55
CA GLU A 89 16.05 5.24 -6.20
C GLU A 89 15.25 4.16 -5.46
N LYS A 90 14.47 4.58 -4.45
CA LYS A 90 13.74 3.65 -3.58
C LYS A 90 12.45 4.27 -3.04
N VAL A 91 11.43 3.43 -2.90
CA VAL A 91 10.19 3.76 -2.18
C VAL A 91 10.00 2.74 -1.07
N VAL A 92 9.78 3.23 0.15
CA VAL A 92 9.60 2.44 1.35
C VAL A 92 8.20 2.70 1.89
N LEU A 93 7.37 1.66 1.94
CA LEU A 93 6.11 1.67 2.68
C LEU A 93 6.42 1.88 4.16
N ARG A 94 5.72 2.81 4.84
CA ARG A 94 5.84 3.04 6.29
C ARG A 94 4.56 2.62 7.02
N SER A 95 3.43 2.86 6.39
CA SER A 95 2.10 2.32 6.71
C SER A 95 1.28 2.26 5.43
N ASP A 96 0.07 1.70 5.51
CA ASP A 96 -0.96 1.77 4.45
C ASP A 96 -1.21 3.17 3.86
N THR A 97 -0.92 4.21 4.63
CA THR A 97 -1.18 5.62 4.31
C THR A 97 0.08 6.48 4.31
N ALA A 98 1.27 5.89 4.43
CA ALA A 98 2.52 6.65 4.50
C ALA A 98 3.69 5.97 3.77
N TYR A 99 4.42 6.77 3.00
CA TYR A 99 5.57 6.33 2.21
C TYR A 99 6.76 7.25 2.40
N MET A 100 7.96 6.67 2.35
CA MET A 100 9.21 7.39 2.21
C MET A 100 9.79 7.15 0.82
N ILE A 101 10.22 8.21 0.15
CA ILE A 101 10.79 8.18 -1.19
C ILE A 101 12.20 8.73 -1.13
N ILE A 102 13.15 8.00 -1.72
CA ILE A 102 14.56 8.40 -1.83
C ILE A 102 14.85 8.62 -3.31
N CYS A 103 15.33 9.82 -3.64
CA CYS A 103 15.67 10.19 -5.00
C CYS A 103 17.08 9.72 -5.39
N LYS A 104 17.31 9.60 -6.69
CA LYS A 104 18.65 9.35 -7.26
C LYS A 104 19.56 10.57 -7.13
N GLU A 105 20.86 10.32 -7.13
CA GLU A 105 21.88 11.37 -7.21
C GLU A 105 21.78 12.16 -8.52
N GLY A 106 22.19 13.42 -8.48
CA GLY A 106 22.33 14.26 -9.68
C GLY A 106 21.02 14.80 -10.27
N ILE A 107 19.88 14.54 -9.62
CA ILE A 107 18.59 15.10 -10.07
C ILE A 107 18.37 16.51 -9.54
N SER A 108 17.59 17.31 -10.27
CA SER A 108 17.07 18.58 -9.74
C SER A 108 15.92 18.30 -8.76
N PHE A 109 16.22 18.28 -7.46
CA PHE A 109 15.25 17.95 -6.42
C PHE A 109 14.02 18.89 -6.43
N LYS A 110 14.22 20.20 -6.59
CA LYS A 110 13.12 21.18 -6.75
C LYS A 110 12.24 20.91 -7.97
N SER A 111 12.83 20.46 -9.08
CA SER A 111 12.06 20.13 -10.28
C SER A 111 11.25 18.86 -10.06
N PHE A 112 11.86 17.86 -9.42
CA PHE A 112 11.17 16.63 -9.04
C PHE A 112 10.01 16.89 -8.08
N GLN A 113 10.18 17.75 -7.07
CA GLN A 113 9.10 18.12 -6.16
C GLN A 113 7.85 18.62 -6.91
N ARG A 114 8.02 19.50 -7.90
CA ARG A 114 6.91 20.03 -8.72
C ARG A 114 6.24 18.94 -9.55
N ILE A 115 7.03 18.07 -10.18
CA ILE A 115 6.53 16.96 -10.98
C ILE A 115 5.78 15.99 -10.07
N PHE A 116 6.43 15.49 -9.03
CA PHE A 116 5.89 14.52 -8.11
C PHE A 116 4.57 14.98 -7.50
N SER A 117 4.53 16.21 -6.96
CA SER A 117 3.32 16.77 -6.34
C SER A 117 2.14 16.88 -7.30
N ARG A 118 2.39 17.10 -8.58
CA ARG A 118 1.33 17.22 -9.60
C ARG A 118 0.79 15.86 -10.05
N PHE A 119 1.64 14.84 -10.10
CA PHE A 119 1.30 13.58 -10.75
C PHE A 119 1.00 12.42 -9.80
N VAL A 120 1.56 12.42 -8.58
CA VAL A 120 1.28 11.33 -7.61
C VAL A 120 -0.21 11.19 -7.26
N PRO A 121 -1.04 12.26 -7.19
CA PRO A 121 -2.48 12.09 -6.97
C PRO A 121 -3.17 11.20 -8.00
N GLY A 122 -2.67 11.16 -9.25
CA GLY A 122 -3.22 10.32 -10.31
C GLY A 122 -2.78 8.86 -10.26
N LEU A 123 -1.82 8.52 -9.40
CA LEU A 123 -1.45 7.14 -9.11
C LEU A 123 -2.32 6.56 -7.99
N LEU A 124 -2.74 7.37 -7.02
CA LEU A 124 -3.53 6.90 -5.88
C LEU A 124 -4.88 6.32 -6.32
N LYS A 125 -5.15 5.06 -5.94
CA LYS A 125 -6.42 4.37 -6.19
C LYS A 125 -7.33 4.31 -4.96
N ASP A 126 -6.73 4.37 -3.77
CA ASP A 126 -7.45 4.33 -2.51
C ASP A 126 -8.11 5.68 -2.22
N GLU A 127 -9.30 5.67 -1.62
CA GLU A 127 -10.09 6.88 -1.32
C GLU A 127 -9.45 7.78 -0.26
N TRP A 128 -8.46 7.27 0.46
CA TRP A 128 -7.80 7.93 1.58
C TRP A 128 -6.65 8.85 1.13
N ALA A 129 -6.32 9.82 1.99
CA ALA A 129 -5.13 10.63 1.77
C ALA A 129 -3.87 9.86 2.13
N VAL A 130 -2.85 9.93 1.29
CA VAL A 130 -1.54 9.31 1.49
C VAL A 130 -0.49 10.38 1.78
N ASN A 131 0.37 10.11 2.76
CA ASN A 131 1.48 10.96 3.15
C ASN A 131 2.78 10.46 2.50
N PHE A 132 3.50 11.35 1.84
CA PHE A 132 4.81 11.10 1.25
C PHE A 132 5.85 11.96 1.94
N GLN A 133 6.91 11.33 2.43
CA GLN A 133 8.14 12.00 2.83
C GLN A 133 9.20 11.73 1.77
N VAL A 134 9.67 12.76 1.09
CA VAL A 134 10.58 12.63 -0.05
C VAL A 134 11.93 13.24 0.30
N PHE A 135 12.99 12.47 0.12
CA PHE A 135 14.38 12.89 0.37
C PHE A 135 15.19 12.94 -0.93
N ASN A 136 16.14 13.86 -1.00
CA ASN A 136 17.22 13.77 -1.98
C ASN A 136 18.19 12.62 -1.62
N HIS A 137 19.12 12.30 -2.53
CA HIS A 137 19.99 11.12 -2.43
C HIS A 137 20.87 11.06 -1.16
N ASP A 138 21.29 12.22 -0.67
CA ASP A 138 22.19 12.43 0.46
C ASP A 138 21.46 12.86 1.74
N PHE A 139 20.12 12.89 1.71
CA PHE A 139 19.26 13.29 2.83
C PHE A 139 19.53 14.71 3.37
N SER A 140 20.14 15.58 2.55
CA SER A 140 20.40 16.98 2.91
C SER A 140 19.19 17.91 2.67
N ASP A 141 18.21 17.46 1.89
CA ASP A 141 16.97 18.19 1.58
C ASP A 141 15.78 17.23 1.51
N ASP A 142 14.61 17.71 1.92
CA ASP A 142 13.38 16.92 1.98
C ASP A 142 12.11 17.75 1.76
N PHE A 143 11.02 17.07 1.41
CA PHE A 143 9.69 17.66 1.48
C PHE A 143 8.63 16.63 1.83
N SER A 144 7.58 17.10 2.52
CA SER A 144 6.39 16.31 2.79
C SER A 144 5.26 16.67 1.82
N LEU A 145 4.52 15.68 1.36
CA LEU A 145 3.34 15.84 0.52
C LEU A 145 2.20 14.97 1.03
N ARG A 146 1.06 15.58 1.34
CA ARG A 146 -0.19 14.87 1.56
C ARG A 146 -1.03 14.92 0.30
N ALA A 147 -1.19 13.79 -0.37
CA ALA A 147 -1.94 13.67 -1.63
C ALA A 147 -3.25 12.91 -1.42
N LYS A 148 -4.28 13.30 -2.17
CA LYS A 148 -5.55 12.57 -2.27
C LYS A 148 -5.69 12.04 -3.69
N PRO A 149 -6.38 10.91 -3.91
CA PRO A 149 -6.67 10.44 -5.25
C PRO A 149 -7.38 11.52 -6.07
N LEU A 150 -7.07 11.56 -7.37
CA LEU A 150 -7.90 12.31 -8.30
C LEU A 150 -9.24 11.58 -8.40
N VAL A 151 -10.25 12.07 -7.68
CA VAL A 151 -11.64 11.63 -7.87
C VAL A 151 -12.06 12.09 -9.25
N TYR A 152 -11.86 11.24 -10.27
CA TYR A 152 -12.61 11.39 -11.49
C TYR A 152 -14.05 11.14 -11.10
N LYS A 153 -14.86 12.20 -10.98
CA LYS A 153 -16.31 12.05 -11.11
C LYS A 153 -16.49 11.32 -12.44
N LYS A 154 -16.85 10.05 -12.38
CA LYS A 154 -17.44 9.36 -13.50
C LYS A 154 -18.73 10.12 -13.73
N GLU A 155 -18.73 11.08 -14.65
CA GLU A 155 -19.97 11.66 -15.13
C GLU A 155 -20.83 10.48 -15.57
N SER A 156 -21.84 10.20 -14.77
CA SER A 156 -22.88 9.26 -15.11
C SER A 156 -23.43 9.69 -16.46
N PHE A 157 -23.31 8.80 -17.44
CA PHE A 157 -23.98 8.82 -18.73
C PHE A 157 -25.24 9.72 -18.73
N GLY A 158 -25.19 10.79 -19.50
CA GLY A 158 -26.32 11.66 -19.80
C GLY A 158 -25.92 12.58 -20.95
N TRP A 159 -26.62 12.46 -22.07
CA TRP A 159 -26.34 13.18 -23.32
C TRP A 159 -26.24 14.70 -23.12
N GLU A 160 -25.36 15.32 -23.91
CA GLU A 160 -25.13 16.77 -23.99
C GLU A 160 -26.40 17.56 -24.29
N GLU A 161 -26.51 18.78 -23.72
CA GLU A 161 -26.86 19.94 -24.53
C GLU A 161 -25.86 21.08 -24.27
N VAL A 162 -25.13 21.40 -25.34
CA VAL A 162 -24.37 22.64 -25.48
C VAL A 162 -25.37 23.79 -25.61
N ASN A 163 -25.25 24.83 -24.79
CA ASN A 163 -25.82 26.13 -25.13
C ASN A 163 -24.70 27.19 -25.13
N ARG A 164 -24.62 27.87 -26.28
CA ARG A 164 -23.63 28.88 -26.69
C ARG A 164 -23.54 30.08 -25.76
#